data_AF-A0A8H4WHT7-F1
#
_entry.id   AF-A0A8H4WHT7-F1
#
_cell.length_a   1.000
_cell.length_b   1.000
_cell.length_c   1.000
_cell.angle_alpha   90.00
_cell.angle_beta   90.00
_cell.angle_gamma   90.00
#
_symmetry.space_group_name_H-M   'P 1'
#
loop_
_entity.id
_entity.type
_entity.pdbx_description
1 polymer ?
#
loop_
_entity_poly.entity_id
_entity_poly.type
_entity_poly.pdbx_seq_one_letter_code
_entity_poly.pdbx_strand_id
1 'polypeptide(L)'
;MRATMNPFFSKGAADRAPIGFARRLNSASDIISQQSGERKRIDVVNVIRSLTCNTMADIFLGDPELVPTGCRSDLLDTLDEIGSKSLLILNFPLLQYLGAKIPPCIADSLAPGLRGLRETIIAVSIYAMHQNAEAYPEPTRFIPERWLINGDKERDGCFTPFQKGNNACIGINLAYMQLYLGIAHTVKRFELALCESDLTDWDWIDRAGAKLARPVSLRVVQDYASAEYSRGSYNNSV
;
A
#
# COMPACT_ATOMS: atom_id res chain seq x y z
N MET A 1 -1.82 7.35 20.79
CA MET A 1 -2.12 6.98 19.38
C MET A 1 -1.71 5.55 19.03
N ARG A 2 -0.42 5.19 18.99
CA ARG A 2 0.02 3.83 18.59
C ARG A 2 -0.64 2.70 19.40
N ALA A 3 -0.67 2.80 20.73
CA ALA A 3 -1.34 1.83 21.59
C ALA A 3 -2.84 1.65 21.26
N THR A 4 -3.52 2.75 20.90
CA THR A 4 -4.92 2.76 20.48
C THR A 4 -5.13 2.07 19.13
N MET A 5 -4.18 2.22 18.20
CA MET A 5 -4.29 1.66 16.84
C MET A 5 -3.80 0.21 16.73
N ASN A 6 -2.87 -0.21 17.59
CA ASN A 6 -2.25 -1.54 17.55
C ASN A 6 -3.25 -2.72 17.46
N PRO A 7 -4.40 -2.73 18.19
CA PRO A 7 -5.35 -3.83 18.10
C PRO A 7 -5.85 -4.12 16.67
N PHE A 8 -6.09 -3.06 15.88
CA PHE A 8 -6.59 -3.15 14.50
C PHE A 8 -5.58 -3.76 13.51
N PHE A 9 -4.28 -3.68 13.82
CA PHE A 9 -3.20 -4.18 12.96
C PHE A 9 -2.36 -5.29 13.60
N SER A 10 -2.85 -5.84 14.71
CA SER A 10 -2.23 -6.99 15.35
C SER A 10 -2.12 -8.16 14.37
N LYS A 11 -1.17 -9.08 14.61
CA LYS A 11 -1.03 -10.30 13.79
C LYS A 11 -2.38 -11.04 13.67
N GLY A 12 -3.10 -11.19 14.78
CA GLY A 12 -4.42 -11.82 14.76
C GLY A 12 -5.49 -11.05 13.96
N ALA A 13 -5.42 -9.72 13.89
CA ALA A 13 -6.28 -8.95 13.00
C ALA A 13 -5.93 -9.19 11.52
N ALA A 14 -4.63 -9.21 11.20
CA ALA A 14 -4.14 -9.53 9.87
C ALA A 14 -4.44 -10.97 9.43
N ASP A 15 -4.56 -11.92 10.36
CA ASP A 15 -4.92 -13.31 10.08
C ASP A 15 -6.42 -13.49 9.76
N ARG A 16 -7.29 -12.57 10.20
CA ARG A 16 -8.75 -12.59 9.93
C ARG A 16 -9.15 -11.79 8.69
N ALA A 17 -8.38 -10.75 8.36
CA ALA A 17 -8.59 -9.91 7.19
C ALA A 17 -8.60 -10.64 5.81
N PRO A 18 -7.92 -11.79 5.58
CA PRO A 18 -7.84 -12.42 4.27
C PRO A 18 -9.19 -12.79 3.66
N ILE A 19 -10.18 -13.21 4.47
CA ILE A 19 -11.49 -13.63 3.95
C ILE A 19 -12.24 -12.44 3.34
N GLY A 20 -12.27 -11.32 4.06
CA GLY A 20 -12.88 -10.08 3.57
C GLY A 20 -12.14 -9.55 2.35
N PHE A 21 -10.80 -9.52 2.41
CA PHE A 21 -9.97 -9.05 1.31
C PHE A 21 -10.09 -9.93 0.06
N ALA A 22 -10.07 -11.25 0.18
CA ALA A 22 -10.22 -12.18 -0.95
C ALA A 22 -11.58 -12.04 -1.64
N ARG A 23 -12.66 -11.82 -0.88
CA ARG A 23 -13.98 -11.52 -1.45
C ARG A 23 -13.95 -10.25 -2.30
N ARG A 24 -13.29 -9.20 -1.80
CA ARG A 24 -13.12 -7.93 -2.53
C ARG A 24 -12.26 -8.09 -3.77
N LEU A 25 -11.16 -8.83 -3.67
CA LEU A 25 -10.31 -9.17 -4.81
C LEU A 25 -11.10 -9.89 -5.91
N ASN A 26 -11.93 -10.86 -5.54
CA ASN A 26 -12.79 -11.56 -6.50
C ASN A 26 -13.78 -10.60 -7.17
N SER A 27 -14.51 -9.80 -6.40
CA SER A 27 -15.46 -8.82 -6.94
C SER A 27 -14.78 -7.78 -7.84
N ALA A 28 -13.62 -7.26 -7.43
CA ALA A 28 -12.82 -6.35 -8.24
C ALA A 28 -12.37 -6.98 -9.54
N SER A 29 -11.98 -8.26 -9.49
CA SER A 29 -11.57 -9.01 -10.66
C SER A 29 -12.73 -9.24 -11.63
N ASP A 30 -13.94 -9.50 -11.13
CA ASP A 30 -15.12 -9.64 -11.98
C ASP A 30 -15.45 -8.32 -12.69
N ILE A 31 -15.33 -7.19 -11.99
CA ILE A 31 -15.48 -5.84 -12.58
C ILE A 31 -14.41 -5.60 -13.66
N ILE A 32 -13.16 -5.95 -13.39
CA ILE A 32 -12.05 -5.85 -14.35
C ILE A 32 -12.33 -6.68 -15.61
N SER A 33 -12.80 -7.92 -15.45
CA SER A 33 -13.16 -8.80 -16.57
C SER A 33 -14.30 -8.21 -17.40
N GLN A 34 -15.34 -7.68 -16.76
CA GLN A 34 -16.45 -7.04 -17.46
C GLN A 34 -15.99 -5.82 -18.26
N GLN A 35 -15.16 -4.96 -17.66
CA GLN A 35 -14.60 -3.77 -18.31
C GLN A 35 -13.66 -4.13 -19.46
N SER A 36 -12.96 -5.27 -19.38
CA SER A 36 -12.12 -5.76 -20.47
C SER A 36 -12.94 -6.13 -21.72
N GLY A 37 -14.14 -6.69 -21.56
CA GLY A 37 -15.04 -6.99 -22.70
C GLY A 37 -15.40 -5.72 -23.50
N GLU A 38 -15.40 -4.58 -22.82
CA GLU A 38 -15.66 -3.26 -23.41
C GLU A 38 -14.40 -2.58 -23.97
N ARG A 39 -13.24 -3.27 -24.00
CA ARG A 39 -11.91 -2.74 -24.34
C ARG A 39 -11.50 -1.50 -23.52
N LYS A 40 -12.02 -1.36 -22.29
CA LYS A 40 -11.64 -0.25 -21.40
C LYS A 40 -10.25 -0.47 -20.83
N ARG A 41 -9.54 0.64 -20.64
CA ARG A 41 -8.26 0.69 -19.92
C ARG A 41 -8.53 0.52 -18.43
N ILE A 42 -7.76 -0.33 -17.76
CA ILE A 42 -7.87 -0.57 -16.33
C ILE A 42 -6.76 0.21 -15.63
N ASP A 43 -7.15 1.18 -14.81
CA ASP A 43 -6.22 1.86 -13.91
C ASP A 43 -5.97 1.01 -12.67
N VAL A 44 -4.88 0.26 -12.69
CA VAL A 44 -4.52 -0.68 -11.63
C VAL A 44 -4.26 0.02 -10.31
N VAL A 45 -3.76 1.25 -10.34
CA VAL A 45 -3.45 2.02 -9.13
C VAL A 45 -4.76 2.34 -8.40
N ASN A 46 -5.78 2.79 -9.13
CA ASN A 46 -7.08 3.07 -8.54
C ASN A 46 -7.80 1.80 -8.06
N VAL A 47 -7.67 0.68 -8.78
CA VAL A 47 -8.16 -0.62 -8.29
C VAL A 47 -7.52 -0.97 -6.95
N ILE A 48 -6.19 -0.98 -6.86
CA ILE A 48 -5.47 -1.31 -5.61
C ILE A 48 -5.86 -0.33 -4.50
N ARG A 49 -5.89 0.97 -4.77
CA ARG A 49 -6.25 2.00 -3.79
C ARG A 49 -7.68 1.83 -3.27
N SER A 50 -8.65 1.54 -4.14
CA SER A 50 -10.03 1.29 -3.74
C SER A 50 -10.15 0.03 -2.87
N LEU A 51 -9.47 -1.06 -3.25
CA LEU A 51 -9.41 -2.30 -2.46
C LEU A 51 -8.82 -2.08 -1.07
N THR A 52 -7.68 -1.39 -1.00
CA THR A 52 -7.04 -1.07 0.28
C THR A 52 -7.91 -0.13 1.11
N CYS A 53 -8.49 0.92 0.51
CA CYS A 53 -9.36 1.86 1.22
C CYS A 53 -10.58 1.15 1.83
N ASN A 54 -11.28 0.33 1.06
CA ASN A 54 -12.42 -0.46 1.53
C ASN A 54 -12.02 -1.49 2.59
N THR A 55 -10.82 -2.07 2.49
CA THR A 55 -10.29 -2.96 3.53
C THR A 55 -10.04 -2.22 4.84
N MET A 56 -9.51 -1.01 4.77
CA MET A 56 -9.29 -0.17 5.96
C MET A 56 -10.62 0.31 6.55
N ALA A 57 -11.59 0.65 5.71
CA ALA A 57 -12.94 1.02 6.13
C ALA A 57 -13.63 -0.11 6.90
N ASP A 58 -13.51 -1.34 6.39
CA ASP A 58 -14.05 -2.54 7.04
C ASP A 58 -13.40 -2.77 8.42
N ILE A 59 -12.07 -2.62 8.49
CA ILE A 59 -11.31 -2.79 9.73
C ILE A 59 -11.68 -1.73 10.79
N PHE A 60 -11.82 -0.47 10.39
CA PHE A 60 -12.00 0.64 11.32
C PHE A 60 -13.45 0.98 11.64
N LEU A 61 -14.31 0.89 10.63
CA LEU A 61 -15.68 1.39 10.66
C LEU A 61 -16.71 0.26 10.57
N GLY A 62 -16.28 -0.96 10.20
CA GLY A 62 -17.21 -2.05 9.85
C GLY A 62 -18.01 -1.77 8.58
N ASP A 63 -17.60 -0.75 7.81
CA ASP A 63 -18.23 -0.37 6.54
C ASP A 63 -17.43 -0.99 5.39
N PRO A 64 -18.03 -1.92 4.62
CA PRO A 64 -17.30 -2.59 3.59
C PRO A 64 -17.06 -1.76 2.33
N GLU A 65 -17.83 -0.74 1.96
CA GLU A 65 -17.72 -0.17 0.61
C GLU A 65 -17.85 1.36 0.58
N LEU A 66 -16.75 2.03 0.93
CA LEU A 66 -16.65 3.49 0.87
C LEU A 66 -16.28 4.03 -0.51
N VAL A 67 -15.56 3.24 -1.31
CA VAL A 67 -15.04 3.66 -2.61
C VAL A 67 -15.43 2.63 -3.67
N PRO A 68 -16.10 3.04 -4.77
CA PRO A 68 -16.36 2.16 -5.89
C PRO A 68 -15.06 1.62 -6.48
N THR A 69 -15.02 0.32 -6.75
CA THR A 69 -13.79 -0.34 -7.21
C THR A 69 -13.31 0.22 -8.55
N GLY A 70 -12.02 0.56 -8.63
CA GLY A 70 -11.38 1.04 -9.86
C GLY A 70 -11.76 2.47 -10.27
N CYS A 71 -12.65 3.13 -9.52
CA CYS A 71 -13.03 4.51 -9.74
C CYS A 71 -12.22 5.45 -8.85
N ARG A 72 -11.87 6.61 -9.41
CA ARG A 72 -11.43 7.74 -8.61
C ARG A 72 -12.62 8.29 -7.82
N SER A 73 -12.39 8.67 -6.56
CA SER A 73 -13.42 9.24 -5.68
C SER A 73 -12.86 10.42 -4.90
N ASP A 74 -13.76 11.30 -4.43
CA ASP A 74 -13.41 12.46 -3.59
C ASP A 74 -12.63 12.06 -2.33
N LEU A 75 -12.91 10.87 -1.78
CA LEU A 75 -12.17 10.32 -0.65
C LEU A 75 -10.71 10.01 -1.03
N LEU A 76 -10.47 9.35 -2.17
CA LEU A 76 -9.11 9.07 -2.64
C LEU A 76 -8.33 10.35 -2.98
N ASP A 77 -9.01 11.38 -3.47
CA ASP A 77 -8.42 12.70 -3.73
C ASP A 77 -8.05 13.43 -2.44
N THR A 78 -8.94 13.39 -1.45
CA THR A 78 -8.68 13.94 -0.11
C THR A 78 -7.50 13.24 0.55
N LEU A 79 -7.39 11.92 0.42
CA LEU A 79 -6.25 11.15 0.94
C LEU A 79 -4.94 11.51 0.24
N ASP A 80 -4.96 11.77 -1.06
CA ASP A 80 -3.79 12.27 -1.80
C ASP A 80 -3.37 13.67 -1.33
N GLU A 81 -4.34 14.55 -1.04
CA GLU A 81 -4.09 15.87 -0.49
C GLU A 81 -3.50 15.79 0.92
N ILE A 82 -4.02 14.92 1.79
CA ILE A 82 -3.46 14.70 3.12
C ILE A 82 -2.04 14.15 3.02
N GLY A 83 -1.84 13.13 2.18
CA GLY A 83 -0.51 12.55 1.91
C GLY A 83 0.48 13.60 1.40
N SER A 84 -0.01 14.55 0.60
CA SER A 84 0.82 15.64 0.10
C SER A 84 1.36 16.60 1.15
N LYS A 85 0.63 16.72 2.26
CA LYS A 85 0.99 17.57 3.38
C LYS A 85 1.65 16.78 4.50
N SER A 86 1.86 15.47 4.33
CA SER A 86 2.41 14.59 5.38
C SER A 86 3.74 15.08 5.93
N LEU A 87 4.68 15.52 5.09
CA LEU A 87 5.95 16.07 5.56
C LEU A 87 5.79 17.41 6.27
N LEU A 88 4.84 18.26 5.86
CA LEU A 88 4.52 19.48 6.61
C LEU A 88 3.94 19.13 7.98
N ILE A 89 2.99 18.18 8.04
CA ILE A 89 2.36 17.69 9.27
C ILE A 89 3.42 17.09 10.22
N LEU A 90 4.34 16.28 9.69
CA LEU A 90 5.40 15.64 10.47
C LEU A 90 6.49 16.62 10.92
N ASN A 91 6.82 17.61 10.09
CA ASN A 91 7.86 18.60 10.38
C ASN A 91 7.30 19.94 10.86
N PHE A 92 6.04 20.01 11.31
CA PHE A 92 5.37 21.28 11.66
C PHE A 92 6.16 22.01 12.75
N PRO A 93 7.02 23.00 12.42
CA PRO A 93 8.01 23.53 13.35
C PRO A 93 7.34 24.30 14.46
N LEU A 94 6.15 24.84 14.19
CA LEU A 94 5.35 25.60 15.14
C LEU A 94 4.85 24.72 16.30
N LEU A 95 4.49 23.46 16.07
CA LEU A 95 4.04 22.55 17.13
C LEU A 95 5.21 22.09 18.01
N GLN A 96 6.40 21.87 17.42
CA GLN A 96 7.63 21.61 18.19
C GLN A 96 8.09 22.86 18.95
N TYR A 97 8.09 24.03 18.32
CA TYR A 97 8.45 25.30 18.93
C TYR A 97 7.51 25.68 20.09
N LEU A 98 6.21 25.58 19.88
CA LEU A 98 5.21 25.76 20.93
C LEU A 98 5.38 24.71 22.02
N GLY A 99 5.59 23.44 21.67
CA GLY A 99 5.85 22.37 22.64
C GLY A 99 7.06 22.60 23.54
N ALA A 100 8.15 23.14 22.98
CA ALA A 100 9.37 23.45 23.72
C ALA A 100 9.27 24.75 24.55
N LYS A 101 8.34 25.66 24.22
CA LYS A 101 8.19 26.98 24.88
C LYS A 101 6.96 27.09 25.78
N ILE A 102 6.02 26.15 25.70
CA ILE A 102 4.84 26.12 26.58
C ILE A 102 5.26 25.72 28.00
N PRO A 103 4.84 26.48 29.03
CA PRO A 103 5.07 26.10 30.42
C PRO A 103 4.57 24.69 30.75
N PRO A 104 5.30 23.90 31.56
CA PRO A 104 4.98 22.50 31.84
C PRO A 104 3.53 22.26 32.28
N CYS A 105 2.96 23.16 33.10
CA CYS A 105 1.58 23.08 33.60
C CYS A 105 0.51 23.19 32.49
N ILE A 106 0.80 23.94 31.42
CA ILE A 106 -0.11 24.13 30.30
C ILE A 106 0.04 22.97 29.30
N ALA A 107 1.27 22.50 29.07
CA ALA A 107 1.55 21.38 28.16
C ALA A 107 0.84 20.08 28.59
N ASP A 108 0.82 19.77 29.89
CA ASP A 108 0.15 18.58 30.42
C ASP A 108 -1.39 18.66 30.31
N SER A 109 -1.95 19.88 30.30
CA SER A 109 -3.39 20.13 30.21
C SER A 109 -3.89 20.18 28.75
N LEU A 110 -3.12 20.79 27.84
CA LEU A 110 -3.52 20.99 26.44
C LEU A 110 -3.30 19.74 25.57
N ALA A 111 -2.19 19.03 25.76
CA ALA A 111 -1.83 17.89 24.92
C ALA A 111 -0.85 16.95 25.64
N PRO A 112 -1.35 15.93 26.38
CA PRO A 112 -0.51 14.90 26.97
C PRO A 112 0.34 14.20 25.89
N GLY A 113 1.65 14.48 25.86
CA GLY A 113 2.59 13.93 24.86
C GLY A 113 3.42 14.95 24.09
N LEU A 114 3.11 16.25 24.20
CA LEU A 114 3.87 17.31 23.53
C LEU A 114 5.34 17.38 23.99
N ARG A 115 5.62 16.94 25.23
CA ARG A 115 6.97 16.79 25.82
C ARG A 115 7.84 15.70 25.17
N GLY A 116 7.27 14.83 24.33
CA GLY A 116 8.00 13.74 23.67
C GLY A 116 8.72 14.14 22.38
N LEU A 117 8.56 15.38 21.94
CA LEU A 117 9.20 15.91 20.72
C LEU A 117 10.69 16.16 21.02
N ARG A 118 11.56 15.43 20.33
CA ARG A 118 13.03 15.53 20.52
C ARG A 118 13.55 16.83 19.91
N GLU A 119 14.48 17.49 20.60
CA GLU A 119 15.14 18.71 20.11
C GLU A 119 16.01 18.46 18.86
N THR A 120 16.51 17.24 18.70
CA THR A 120 17.27 16.82 17.52
C THR A 120 16.49 15.77 16.72
N ILE A 121 16.21 16.09 15.47
CA ILE A 121 15.57 15.18 14.51
C ILE A 121 16.67 14.40 13.79
N ILE A 122 16.68 13.08 13.97
CA ILE A 122 17.50 12.16 13.18
C ILE A 122 16.55 11.47 12.20
N ALA A 123 16.75 11.72 10.91
CA ALA A 123 15.98 11.08 9.84
C ALA A 123 16.82 9.99 9.17
N VAL A 124 16.19 8.87 8.85
CA VAL A 124 16.81 7.77 8.10
C VAL A 124 16.14 7.69 6.74
N SER A 125 16.94 7.78 5.68
CA SER A 125 16.43 7.64 4.31
C SER A 125 16.32 6.17 3.94
N ILE A 126 15.08 5.65 3.88
CA ILE A 126 14.80 4.29 3.37
C ILE A 126 15.33 4.15 1.95
N TYR A 127 15.13 5.17 1.11
CA TYR A 127 15.60 5.16 -0.28
C TYR A 127 17.12 4.98 -0.34
N ALA A 128 17.88 5.75 0.45
CA ALA A 128 19.34 5.61 0.46
C ALA A 128 19.78 4.23 0.95
N MET A 129 19.11 3.65 1.96
CA MET A 129 19.40 2.29 2.42
C MET A 129 19.13 1.25 1.32
N HIS A 130 18.02 1.36 0.61
CA HIS A 130 17.64 0.46 -0.49
C HIS A 130 18.47 0.67 -1.76
N GLN A 131 19.16 1.81 -1.90
CA GLN A 131 20.10 2.09 -2.98
C GLN A 131 21.56 1.83 -2.60
N ASN A 132 21.83 1.27 -1.41
CA ASN A 132 23.19 0.94 -1.00
C ASN A 132 23.74 -0.18 -1.91
N ALA A 133 24.71 0.15 -2.76
CA ALA A 133 25.31 -0.79 -3.70
C ALA A 133 26.11 -1.92 -3.02
N GLU A 134 26.56 -1.71 -1.77
CA GLU A 134 27.22 -2.77 -0.98
C GLU A 134 26.22 -3.86 -0.57
N ALA A 135 25.00 -3.44 -0.20
CA ALA A 135 23.90 -4.35 0.16
C ALA A 135 23.15 -4.89 -1.06
N TYR A 136 23.07 -4.10 -2.12
CA TYR A 136 22.29 -4.38 -3.32
C TYR A 136 23.14 -4.06 -4.57
N PRO A 137 23.95 -5.01 -5.06
CA PRO A 137 24.58 -4.86 -6.37
C PRO A 137 23.52 -4.55 -7.44
N GLU A 138 23.82 -3.59 -8.32
CA GLU A 138 22.88 -3.03 -9.30
C GLU A 138 21.54 -2.62 -8.65
N PRO A 139 21.52 -1.66 -7.70
CA PRO A 139 20.35 -1.37 -6.87
C PRO A 139 19.18 -0.74 -7.65
N THR A 140 19.45 -0.18 -8.82
CA THR A 140 18.45 0.40 -9.72
C THR A 140 17.78 -0.64 -10.62
N ARG A 141 18.29 -1.88 -10.65
CA ARG A 141 17.76 -2.95 -11.50
C ARG A 141 16.85 -3.89 -10.71
N PHE A 142 15.68 -4.16 -11.26
CA PHE A 142 14.76 -5.16 -10.72
C PHE A 142 15.32 -6.57 -10.95
N ILE A 143 15.86 -7.18 -9.89
CA ILE A 143 16.45 -8.53 -9.90
C ILE A 143 15.77 -9.34 -8.78
N PRO A 144 14.65 -10.03 -9.04
CA PRO A 144 13.94 -10.84 -8.04
C PRO A 144 14.80 -11.95 -7.45
N GLU A 145 15.69 -12.54 -8.25
CA GLU A 145 16.54 -13.67 -7.89
C GLU A 145 17.48 -13.34 -6.73
N ARG A 146 17.75 -12.05 -6.48
CA ARG A 146 18.59 -11.61 -5.35
C ARG A 146 18.04 -12.05 -4.00
N TRP A 147 16.74 -12.37 -3.91
CA TRP A 147 16.07 -12.81 -2.69
C TRP A 147 16.09 -14.32 -2.47
N LEU A 148 16.56 -15.09 -3.46
CA LEU A 148 16.67 -16.55 -3.34
C LEU A 148 17.89 -16.98 -2.49
N ILE A 149 18.84 -16.07 -2.28
CA ILE A 149 20.04 -16.29 -1.46
C ILE A 149 19.67 -16.01 0.01
N ASN A 150 19.86 -16.99 0.89
CA ASN A 150 19.58 -16.84 2.31
C ASN A 150 20.81 -16.37 3.09
N GLY A 151 20.60 -15.57 4.14
CA GLY A 151 21.62 -15.26 5.14
C GLY A 151 22.57 -14.09 4.83
N ASP A 152 22.25 -13.26 3.83
CA ASP A 152 22.98 -12.03 3.55
C ASP A 152 22.60 -10.95 4.57
N LYS A 153 23.45 -10.78 5.59
CA LYS A 153 23.21 -9.85 6.70
C LYS A 153 23.17 -8.39 6.26
N GLU A 154 23.95 -8.00 5.25
CA GLU A 154 24.02 -6.62 4.79
C GLU A 154 22.73 -6.26 4.04
N ARG A 155 22.35 -7.11 3.08
CA ARG A 155 21.08 -6.99 2.36
C ARG A 155 19.87 -6.99 3.29
N ASP A 156 19.82 -7.93 4.23
CA ASP A 156 18.70 -8.09 5.16
C ASP A 156 18.67 -6.95 6.20
N GLY A 157 19.83 -6.44 6.59
CA GLY A 157 20.02 -5.26 7.43
C GLY A 157 19.45 -4.00 6.77
N CYS A 158 19.81 -3.76 5.52
CA CYS A 158 19.37 -2.62 4.73
C CYS A 158 17.90 -2.70 4.28
N PHE A 159 17.28 -3.90 4.33
CA PHE A 159 15.89 -4.04 3.89
C PHE A 159 14.91 -3.52 4.94
N THR A 160 14.51 -2.25 4.81
CA THR A 160 13.63 -1.53 5.75
C THR A 160 12.39 -0.87 5.11
N PRO A 161 11.63 -1.54 4.21
CA PRO A 161 10.51 -0.92 3.49
C PRO A 161 9.39 -0.39 4.40
N PHE A 162 9.28 -0.92 5.61
CA PHE A 162 8.30 -0.55 6.61
C PHE A 162 8.93 -0.01 7.90
N GLN A 163 10.18 0.50 7.83
CA GLN A 163 11.00 0.83 9.00
C GLN A 163 11.24 -0.38 9.92
N LYS A 164 12.08 -0.22 10.95
CA LYS A 164 12.37 -1.25 11.97
C LYS A 164 12.25 -0.67 13.40
N GLY A 165 12.09 -1.53 14.39
CA GLY A 165 12.01 -1.16 15.80
C GLY A 165 10.70 -0.48 16.21
N ASN A 166 10.75 0.41 17.21
CA ASN A 166 9.57 1.04 17.81
C ASN A 166 8.75 1.90 16.83
N ASN A 167 9.40 2.38 15.76
CA ASN A 167 8.78 3.20 14.72
C ASN A 167 8.42 2.40 13.46
N ALA A 168 8.52 1.07 13.49
CA ALA A 168 8.09 0.23 12.39
C ALA A 168 6.59 0.46 12.08
N CYS A 169 6.22 0.33 10.81
CA CYS A 169 4.84 0.44 10.36
C CYS A 169 3.92 -0.49 11.17
N ILE A 170 2.87 0.06 11.77
CA ILE A 170 1.88 -0.75 12.51
C ILE A 170 1.13 -1.72 11.58
N GLY A 171 0.94 -1.33 10.31
CA GLY A 171 0.18 -2.09 9.32
C GLY A 171 1.00 -3.10 8.51
N ILE A 172 2.24 -3.42 8.91
CA ILE A 172 3.16 -4.27 8.13
C ILE A 172 2.56 -5.63 7.76
N ASN A 173 1.89 -6.30 8.70
CA ASN A 173 1.29 -7.62 8.46
C ASN A 173 0.15 -7.53 7.45
N LEU A 174 -0.69 -6.50 7.56
CA LEU A 174 -1.79 -6.24 6.65
C LEU A 174 -1.26 -5.90 5.24
N ALA A 175 -0.20 -5.10 5.15
CA ALA A 175 0.43 -4.73 3.88
C ALA A 175 0.98 -5.97 3.14
N TYR A 176 1.73 -6.84 3.83
CA TYR A 176 2.24 -8.08 3.23
C TYR A 176 1.11 -9.03 2.84
N MET A 177 0.07 -9.17 3.68
CA MET A 177 -1.08 -9.99 3.34
C MET A 177 -1.75 -9.51 2.04
N GLN A 178 -2.04 -8.21 1.93
CA GLN A 178 -2.66 -7.64 0.73
C GLN A 178 -1.77 -7.79 -0.50
N LEU A 179 -0.46 -7.57 -0.34
CA LEU A 179 0.52 -7.71 -1.41
C LEU A 179 0.57 -9.15 -1.95
N TYR A 180 0.73 -10.13 -1.05
CA TYR A 180 0.83 -11.53 -1.45
C TYR A 180 -0.46 -12.06 -2.07
N LEU A 181 -1.61 -11.77 -1.47
CA LEU A 181 -2.89 -12.19 -2.03
C LEU A 181 -3.20 -11.48 -3.34
N GLY A 182 -2.93 -10.18 -3.44
CA GLY A 182 -3.14 -9.40 -4.66
C GLY A 182 -2.31 -9.91 -5.84
N ILE A 183 -1.01 -10.14 -5.63
CA ILE A 183 -0.11 -10.70 -6.65
C ILE A 183 -0.55 -12.11 -7.02
N ALA A 184 -0.71 -13.01 -6.04
CA ALA A 184 -1.07 -14.40 -6.29
C ALA A 184 -2.40 -14.53 -7.04
N HIS A 185 -3.38 -13.71 -6.68
CA HIS A 185 -4.68 -13.68 -7.35
C HIS A 185 -4.57 -13.18 -8.80
N THR A 186 -3.83 -12.08 -9.00
CA THR A 186 -3.65 -11.47 -10.31
C THR A 186 -2.94 -12.42 -11.28
N VAL A 187 -1.81 -13.01 -10.87
CA VAL A 187 -1.03 -13.93 -11.74
C VAL A 187 -1.76 -15.24 -12.02
N LYS A 188 -2.64 -15.69 -11.11
CA LYS A 188 -3.41 -16.92 -11.29
C LYS A 188 -4.60 -16.71 -12.24
N ARG A 189 -5.23 -15.54 -12.20
CA ARG A 189 -6.48 -15.28 -12.92
C ARG A 189 -6.27 -14.62 -14.27
N PHE A 190 -5.30 -13.72 -14.39
CA PHE A 190 -5.19 -12.84 -15.55
C PHE A 190 -3.86 -12.97 -16.29
N GLU A 191 -3.94 -12.94 -17.61
CA GLU A 191 -2.87 -12.47 -18.47
C GLU A 191 -3.12 -11.00 -18.79
N LEU A 192 -2.16 -10.14 -18.46
CA LEU A 192 -2.28 -8.68 -18.58
C LEU A 192 -1.24 -8.12 -19.54
N ALA A 193 -1.62 -7.13 -20.32
CA ALA A 193 -0.70 -6.37 -21.16
C ALA A 193 -0.77 -4.89 -20.80
N LEU A 194 0.38 -4.23 -20.88
CA LEU A 194 0.50 -2.78 -20.70
C LEU A 194 -0.06 -2.04 -21.90
N CYS A 195 -0.64 -0.86 -21.65
CA CYS A 195 -0.94 0.09 -22.71
C CYS A 195 0.35 0.85 -23.09
N GLU A 196 0.57 1.11 -24.37
CA GLU A 196 1.86 1.45 -25.02
C GLU A 196 2.60 2.71 -24.50
N SER A 197 2.07 3.47 -23.53
CA SER A 197 2.58 4.80 -23.13
C SER A 197 3.05 4.97 -21.68
N ASP A 198 3.02 3.93 -20.84
CA ASP A 198 2.80 4.16 -19.40
C ASP A 198 4.00 3.92 -18.46
N LEU A 199 5.20 3.55 -18.91
CA LEU A 199 6.20 2.93 -18.00
C LEU A 199 7.56 3.59 -17.75
N THR A 200 7.87 4.78 -18.25
CA THR A 200 9.22 5.36 -18.02
C THR A 200 9.29 6.48 -17.01
N ASP A 201 8.15 7.02 -16.56
CA ASP A 201 8.14 8.30 -15.84
C ASP A 201 7.61 8.11 -14.41
N TRP A 202 8.51 8.20 -13.44
CA TRP A 202 8.18 8.24 -12.00
C TRP A 202 8.54 9.62 -11.47
N ASP A 203 7.57 10.28 -10.83
CA ASP A 203 7.83 11.54 -10.15
C ASP A 203 8.15 11.23 -8.68
N TRP A 204 9.42 11.44 -8.34
CA TRP A 204 9.81 11.52 -6.94
C TRP A 204 9.27 12.83 -6.38
N ILE A 205 8.16 12.72 -5.65
CA ILE A 205 7.61 13.84 -4.90
C ILE A 205 8.01 13.63 -3.44
N ASP A 206 8.64 14.64 -2.84
CA ASP A 206 9.01 14.63 -1.42
C ASP A 206 7.75 14.73 -0.55
N ARG A 207 6.99 13.63 -0.48
CA ARG A 207 5.68 13.46 0.18
C ARG A 207 5.59 12.09 0.86
N ALA A 208 6.67 11.69 1.54
CA ALA A 208 6.78 10.39 2.21
C ALA A 208 6.71 9.13 1.31
N GLY A 209 6.82 9.28 -0.02
CA GLY A 209 6.89 8.16 -0.97
C GLY A 209 6.90 8.60 -2.44
N ALA A 210 7.30 7.68 -3.34
CA ALA A 210 7.23 7.90 -4.78
C ALA A 210 5.79 7.81 -5.29
N LYS A 211 5.41 8.67 -6.25
CA LYS A 211 4.13 8.59 -6.95
C LYS A 211 4.40 8.31 -8.42
N LEU A 212 3.55 7.49 -9.03
CA LEU A 212 3.53 7.35 -10.48
C LEU A 212 3.22 8.71 -11.12
N ALA A 213 4.08 9.18 -12.04
CA ALA A 213 3.86 10.46 -12.73
C ALA A 213 2.58 10.43 -13.56
N ARG A 214 2.19 9.24 -14.03
CA ARG A 214 1.00 8.98 -14.82
C ARG A 214 0.37 7.63 -14.46
N PRO A 215 -0.96 7.48 -14.58
CA PRO A 215 -1.62 6.21 -14.29
C PRO A 215 -1.08 5.06 -15.13
N VAL A 216 -0.94 3.88 -14.54
CA VAL A 216 -0.55 2.67 -15.26
C VAL A 216 -1.83 1.97 -15.73
N SER A 217 -2.05 2.00 -17.03
CA SER A 217 -3.20 1.35 -17.66
C SER A 217 -2.83 -0.04 -18.15
N LEU A 218 -3.59 -1.04 -17.72
CA LEU A 218 -3.51 -2.40 -18.24
C LEU A 218 -4.74 -2.74 -19.07
N ARG A 219 -4.56 -3.71 -19.97
CA ARG A 219 -5.65 -4.43 -20.63
C ARG A 219 -5.55 -5.91 -20.26
N VAL A 220 -6.69 -6.56 -20.08
CA VAL A 220 -6.72 -8.02 -19.90
C VAL A 220 -6.57 -8.66 -21.29
N VAL A 221 -5.54 -9.49 -21.42
CA VAL A 221 -5.34 -10.34 -22.60
C VAL A 221 -6.19 -11.59 -22.46
N GLN A 222 -6.18 -12.20 -21.27
CA GLN A 222 -6.95 -13.39 -20.96
C GLN A 222 -7.41 -13.39 -19.49
N ASP A 223 -8.66 -13.80 -19.25
CA ASP A 223 -9.18 -14.16 -17.92
C ASP A 223 -9.40 -15.67 -17.85
N TYR A 224 -8.55 -16.37 -17.11
CA TYR A 224 -8.61 -17.83 -16.98
C TYR A 224 -9.83 -18.32 -16.18
N ALA A 225 -10.44 -17.48 -15.34
CA ALA A 225 -11.66 -17.86 -14.61
C ALA A 225 -12.87 -18.00 -15.56
N SER A 226 -12.96 -17.16 -16.60
CA SER A 226 -14.02 -17.24 -17.61
C SER A 226 -13.92 -18.50 -18.48
N ALA A 227 -12.70 -19.00 -18.71
CA ALA A 227 -12.45 -20.22 -19.47
C ALA A 227 -12.78 -21.49 -18.65
N GLU A 228 -12.55 -21.49 -17.34
CA GLU A 228 -12.96 -22.59 -16.45
C GLU A 228 -14.50 -22.67 -16.32
N TYR A 229 -15.19 -21.53 -16.27
CA TYR A 229 -16.66 -21.48 -16.30
C TYR A 229 -17.24 -22.08 -17.59
N SER A 230 -16.57 -21.85 -18.73
CA SER A 230 -16.93 -22.39 -20.05
C SER A 230 -16.67 -23.89 -20.18
N ARG A 231 -15.71 -24.45 -19.43
CA ARG A 231 -15.43 -25.90 -19.39
C ARG A 231 -16.33 -26.64 -18.40
N GLY A 232 -16.84 -25.96 -17.37
CA GLY A 232 -17.77 -26.52 -16.38
C GLY A 232 -19.21 -26.72 -16.88
N SER A 233 -19.60 -26.11 -18.01
CA SER A 233 -20.96 -26.21 -18.54
C SER A 233 -21.20 -27.36 -19.53
N TYR A 234 -20.20 -28.24 -19.77
CA TYR A 234 -20.28 -29.32 -20.76
C TYR A 234 -20.32 -30.75 -20.19
N ASN A 235 -20.55 -30.96 -18.90
CA ASN A 235 -20.61 -32.31 -18.30
C ASN A 235 -21.79 -32.53 -17.33
N ASN A 236 -22.98 -32.01 -17.67
CA ASN A 236 -24.24 -32.44 -17.04
C ASN A 236 -25.28 -32.75 -18.13
N SER A 237 -25.00 -33.77 -18.93
CA SER A 237 -26.00 -34.46 -19.76
C SER A 237 -25.42 -35.77 -20.28
N VAL A 238 -25.40 -36.80 -19.42
CA VAL A 238 -25.83 -38.19 -19.73
C VAL A 238 -26.22 -38.84 -18.41
#